data_AF-J7GB47-F1
#
_entry.id   AF-J7GB47-F1
#
_cell.length_a   1.000
_cell.length_b   1.000
_cell.length_c   1.000
_cell.angle_alpha   90.00
_cell.angle_beta   90.00
_cell.angle_gamma   90.00
#
_symmetry.space_group_name_H-M   'P 1'
#
loop_
_entity.id
_entity.type
_entity.pdbx_description
1 polymer ?
#
loop_
_entity_poly.entity_id
_entity_poly.type
_entity_poly.pdbx_seq_one_letter_code
_entity_poly.pdbx_strand_id
1 'polypeptide(L)'
;MDEIKNFELFYDKIGKFDDQISELLNDFKNEFKEKYWKIIRIHWIKNRHILNMFYKKKIFGKKLIFKFQSKTSLDLNLINLWCKKKFRNLCSTKVLKNSKKGSKTNFCRVSLLKKNLNTFFLVQNISGCVCCTGSFNLNLPIWWDQIEKLFKISKNIKKKSFFLCSFYFNGAAVHFWKKKNWVFLKTHKFFRFVFYLKINILWFNVINLKTQNWNFNKNEREKKMNFLIFNWKNNFLKKKLKNKNQIFFKTI
;
A
#
# COMPACT_ATOMS: atom_id res chain seq x y z
N MET A 1 -16.39 5.21 43.10
CA MET A 1 -17.58 4.97 42.24
C MET A 1 -17.29 5.25 40.76
N ASP A 2 -16.51 6.29 40.43
CA ASP A 2 -16.29 6.71 39.04
C ASP A 2 -15.57 5.69 38.15
N GLU A 3 -14.61 4.93 38.68
CA GLU A 3 -13.89 3.91 37.90
C GLU A 3 -14.82 2.75 37.47
N ILE A 4 -15.76 2.36 38.33
CA ILE A 4 -16.72 1.27 38.06
C ILE A 4 -17.72 1.72 36.99
N LYS A 5 -18.26 2.94 37.12
CA LYS A 5 -19.17 3.52 36.12
C LYS A 5 -18.49 3.68 34.76
N ASN A 6 -17.23 4.12 34.75
CA ASN A 6 -16.43 4.21 33.53
C ASN A 6 -16.16 2.82 32.91
N PHE A 7 -16.03 1.80 33.74
CA PHE A 7 -15.82 0.43 33.29
C PHE A 7 -17.08 -0.16 32.66
N GLU A 8 -18.25 0.07 33.24
CA GLU A 8 -19.55 -0.36 32.67
C GLU A 8 -19.80 0.31 31.31
N LEU A 9 -19.65 1.63 31.24
CA LEU A 9 -19.77 2.38 29.98
C LEU A 9 -18.78 1.89 28.90
N PHE A 10 -17.58 1.49 29.31
CA PHE A 10 -16.59 0.89 28.41
C PHE A 10 -17.01 -0.51 27.97
N TYR A 11 -17.51 -1.33 28.89
CA TYR A 11 -17.99 -2.68 28.61
C TYR A 11 -19.15 -2.67 27.61
N ASP A 12 -20.12 -1.78 27.79
CA ASP A 12 -21.25 -1.62 26.86
C ASP A 12 -20.78 -1.21 25.45
N LYS A 13 -19.77 -0.33 25.36
CA LYS A 13 -19.15 0.03 24.09
C LYS A 13 -18.47 -1.16 23.41
N ILE A 14 -17.88 -2.07 24.18
CA ILE A 14 -17.30 -3.30 23.64
C ILE A 14 -18.40 -4.26 23.18
N GLY A 15 -19.48 -4.40 23.95
CA GLY A 15 -20.65 -5.22 23.60
C GLY A 15 -21.22 -4.84 22.23
N LYS A 16 -21.31 -3.54 21.93
CA LYS A 16 -21.76 -3.05 20.61
C LYS A 16 -20.93 -3.58 19.44
N PHE A 17 -19.63 -3.83 19.61
CA PHE A 17 -18.83 -4.43 18.55
C PHE A 17 -19.15 -5.91 18.36
N ASP A 18 -19.50 -6.62 19.44
CA ASP A 18 -19.90 -8.02 19.37
C ASP A 18 -21.30 -8.16 18.76
N ASP A 19 -22.21 -7.24 19.06
CA ASP A 19 -23.52 -7.14 18.41
C ASP A 19 -23.40 -6.88 16.90
N GLN A 20 -22.51 -5.97 16.50
CA GLN A 20 -22.23 -5.74 15.08
C GLN A 20 -21.65 -6.98 14.39
N ILE A 21 -20.81 -7.75 15.08
CA ILE A 21 -20.26 -8.98 14.51
C ILE A 21 -21.35 -10.05 14.39
N SER A 22 -22.22 -10.20 15.39
CA SER A 22 -23.30 -11.20 15.38
C SER A 22 -24.36 -10.88 14.32
N GLU A 23 -24.75 -9.61 14.18
CA GLU A 23 -25.62 -9.14 13.10
C GLU A 23 -25.04 -9.47 11.73
N LEU A 24 -23.76 -9.12 11.51
CA LEU A 24 -23.08 -9.45 10.27
C LEU A 24 -23.03 -10.95 10.01
N LEU A 25 -22.84 -11.78 11.05
CA LEU A 25 -22.82 -13.25 11.00
C LEU A 25 -24.18 -13.86 10.64
N ASN A 26 -25.28 -13.30 11.14
CA ASN A 26 -26.64 -13.77 10.85
C ASN A 26 -27.05 -13.50 9.38
N ASP A 27 -26.52 -12.41 8.81
CA ASP A 27 -26.77 -12.01 7.43
C ASP A 27 -25.93 -12.77 6.37
N PHE A 28 -25.21 -13.84 6.74
CA PHE A 28 -24.33 -14.60 5.83
C PHE A 28 -25.03 -15.48 4.81
N LYS A 29 -26.35 -15.35 4.61
CA LYS A 29 -27.12 -16.17 3.67
C LYS A 29 -26.60 -16.14 2.22
N ASN A 30 -25.83 -15.11 1.82
CA ASN A 30 -25.11 -15.05 0.54
C ASN A 30 -23.64 -14.65 0.77
N GLU A 31 -22.70 -15.49 0.33
CA GLU A 31 -21.25 -15.36 0.56
C GLU A 31 -20.62 -14.13 -0.12
N PHE A 32 -20.54 -13.01 0.60
CA PHE A 32 -19.67 -11.90 0.20
C PHE A 32 -18.41 -11.86 1.08
N LYS A 33 -17.25 -12.15 0.47
CA LYS A 33 -15.91 -12.05 1.12
C LYS A 33 -15.70 -10.73 1.87
N GLU A 34 -16.29 -9.65 1.38
CA GLU A 34 -16.24 -8.33 2.00
C GLU A 34 -16.92 -8.28 3.37
N LYS A 35 -18.04 -8.98 3.59
CA LYS A 35 -18.69 -9.05 4.91
C LYS A 35 -17.74 -9.68 5.93
N TYR A 36 -17.06 -10.76 5.53
CA TYR A 36 -16.06 -11.40 6.37
C TYR A 36 -14.87 -10.48 6.65
N TRP A 37 -14.43 -9.68 5.68
CA TRP A 37 -13.41 -8.65 5.91
C TRP A 37 -13.89 -7.55 6.88
N LYS A 38 -15.17 -7.16 6.83
CA LYS A 38 -15.79 -6.24 7.81
C LYS A 38 -15.72 -6.81 9.23
N ILE A 39 -16.08 -8.08 9.41
CA ILE A 39 -15.95 -8.76 10.72
C ILE A 39 -14.52 -8.70 11.22
N ILE A 40 -13.53 -9.05 10.38
CA ILE A 40 -12.12 -9.01 10.77
C ILE A 40 -11.68 -7.60 11.18
N ARG A 41 -12.15 -6.57 10.46
CA ARG A 41 -11.85 -5.19 10.81
C ARG A 41 -12.49 -4.78 12.14
N ILE A 42 -13.74 -5.13 12.39
CA ILE A 42 -14.43 -4.83 13.66
C ILE A 42 -13.73 -5.55 14.81
N HIS A 43 -13.42 -6.84 14.66
CA HIS A 43 -12.63 -7.61 15.62
C HIS A 43 -11.29 -6.95 15.92
N TRP A 44 -10.60 -6.45 14.89
CA TRP A 44 -9.35 -5.71 15.05
C TRP A 44 -9.55 -4.41 15.84
N ILE A 45 -10.57 -3.61 15.52
CA ILE A 45 -10.89 -2.35 16.19
C ILE A 45 -11.22 -2.60 17.66
N LYS A 46 -12.09 -3.59 17.95
CA LYS A 46 -12.47 -4.03 19.30
C LYS A 46 -11.23 -4.31 20.15
N ASN A 47 -10.40 -5.26 19.71
CA ASN A 47 -9.20 -5.65 20.45
C ASN A 47 -8.18 -4.50 20.57
N ARG A 48 -8.02 -3.67 19.53
CA ARG A 48 -7.10 -2.53 19.58
C ARG A 48 -7.57 -1.44 20.54
N HIS A 49 -8.88 -1.20 20.61
CA HIS A 49 -9.47 -0.26 21.56
C HIS A 49 -9.20 -0.72 22.99
N ILE A 50 -9.43 -2.00 23.26
CA ILE A 50 -9.17 -2.63 24.55
C ILE A 50 -7.68 -2.51 24.95
N LEU A 51 -6.75 -2.87 24.04
CA LEU A 51 -5.32 -2.72 24.26
C LEU A 51 -4.94 -1.27 24.62
N ASN A 52 -5.48 -0.28 23.90
CA ASN A 52 -5.16 1.12 24.15
C ASN A 52 -5.65 1.59 25.52
N MET A 53 -6.83 1.17 25.96
CA MET A 53 -7.40 1.57 27.25
C MET A 53 -6.62 0.96 28.41
N PHE A 54 -6.28 -0.34 28.34
CA PHE A 54 -5.57 -1.03 29.42
C PHE A 54 -4.08 -0.73 29.47
N TYR A 55 -3.38 -0.80 28.34
CA TYR A 55 -1.91 -0.74 28.35
C TYR A 55 -1.34 0.66 28.11
N LYS A 56 -1.99 1.49 27.29
CA LYS A 56 -1.48 2.84 26.99
C LYS A 56 -2.00 3.89 27.95
N LYS A 57 -3.32 3.92 28.14
CA LYS A 57 -3.96 4.92 29.01
C LYS A 57 -4.00 4.48 30.48
N LYS A 58 -3.92 3.17 30.76
CA LYS A 58 -3.94 2.59 32.12
C LYS A 58 -5.11 3.10 32.97
N ILE A 59 -6.29 3.26 32.34
CA ILE A 59 -7.48 3.84 33.00
C ILE A 59 -8.06 2.92 34.07
N PHE A 60 -7.87 1.60 33.91
CA PHE A 60 -8.48 0.58 34.77
C PHE A 60 -7.44 -0.17 35.58
N GLY A 61 -7.74 -0.44 36.85
CA GLY A 61 -6.92 -1.26 37.73
C GLY A 61 -6.84 -2.74 37.31
N LYS A 62 -5.77 -3.42 37.74
CA LYS A 62 -5.50 -4.84 37.40
C LYS A 62 -6.68 -5.78 37.67
N LYS A 63 -7.39 -5.59 38.80
CA LYS A 63 -8.55 -6.41 39.18
C LYS A 63 -9.68 -6.35 38.13
N LEU A 64 -9.98 -5.16 37.58
CA LEU A 64 -11.00 -4.97 36.55
C LEU A 64 -10.58 -5.59 35.22
N ILE A 65 -9.28 -5.55 34.89
CA ILE A 65 -8.74 -6.19 33.69
C ILE A 65 -8.96 -7.70 33.74
N PHE A 66 -8.67 -8.35 34.88
CA PHE A 66 -8.92 -9.78 35.05
C PHE A 66 -10.42 -10.12 34.93
N LYS A 67 -11.30 -9.32 35.55
CA LYS A 67 -12.76 -9.48 35.41
C LYS A 67 -13.25 -9.26 33.98
N PHE A 68 -12.61 -8.37 33.22
CA PHE A 68 -12.94 -8.13 31.82
C PHE A 68 -12.52 -9.31 30.93
N GLN A 69 -11.34 -9.87 31.17
CA GLN A 69 -10.81 -11.01 30.43
C GLN A 69 -11.68 -12.27 30.59
N SER A 70 -12.29 -12.47 31.75
CA SER A 70 -13.19 -13.62 31.97
C SER A 70 -14.56 -13.47 31.30
N LYS A 71 -15.04 -12.23 31.12
CA LYS A 71 -16.37 -11.93 30.57
C LYS A 71 -16.41 -11.78 29.05
N THR A 72 -15.28 -11.45 28.41
CA THR A 72 -15.25 -11.05 27.00
C THR A 72 -14.35 -11.95 26.16
N SER A 73 -14.70 -12.09 24.88
CA SER A 73 -13.90 -12.81 23.89
C SER A 73 -12.71 -11.95 23.43
N LEU A 74 -11.64 -11.97 24.22
CA LEU A 74 -10.38 -11.29 23.89
C LEU A 74 -9.45 -12.16 23.05
N ASP A 75 -8.92 -11.59 21.97
CA ASP A 75 -7.91 -12.25 21.14
C ASP A 75 -6.50 -12.02 21.72
N LEU A 76 -6.20 -12.81 22.76
CA LEU A 76 -4.91 -12.77 23.45
C LEU A 76 -3.74 -13.03 22.51
N ASN A 77 -3.92 -13.90 21.51
CA ASN A 77 -2.88 -14.21 20.53
C ASN A 77 -2.52 -12.99 19.69
N LEU A 78 -3.53 -12.27 19.20
CA LEU A 78 -3.32 -11.04 18.42
C LEU A 78 -2.70 -9.92 19.28
N ILE A 79 -3.16 -9.77 20.52
CA ILE A 79 -2.63 -8.79 21.49
C ILE A 79 -1.15 -9.07 21.80
N ASN A 80 -0.80 -10.32 22.09
CA ASN A 80 0.59 -10.73 22.34
C ASN A 80 1.51 -10.43 21.15
N LEU A 81 1.00 -10.58 19.92
CA LEU A 81 1.74 -10.20 18.72
C LEU A 81 1.90 -8.69 18.61
N TRP A 82 0.90 -7.88 18.96
CA TRP A 82 1.02 -6.42 18.94
C TRP A 82 2.05 -5.86 19.92
N CYS A 83 2.33 -6.58 21.01
CA CYS A 83 3.43 -6.23 21.93
C CYS A 83 4.81 -6.36 21.25
N LYS A 84 4.94 -7.21 20.23
CA LYS A 84 6.18 -7.35 19.45
C LYS A 84 6.33 -6.22 18.43
N LYS A 85 7.48 -5.54 18.44
CA LYS A 85 7.78 -4.36 17.59
C LYS A 85 7.47 -4.58 16.10
N LYS A 86 7.77 -5.77 15.57
CA LYS A 86 7.54 -6.17 14.17
C LYS A 86 6.05 -6.29 13.80
N PHE A 87 5.19 -6.63 14.76
CA PHE A 87 3.78 -6.95 14.51
C PHE A 87 2.82 -5.95 15.14
N ARG A 88 3.30 -4.79 15.59
CA ARG A 88 2.52 -3.74 16.30
C ARG A 88 1.17 -3.39 15.66
N ASN A 89 1.04 -3.50 14.34
CA ASN A 89 -0.16 -3.15 13.57
C ASN A 89 -0.73 -4.33 12.77
N LEU A 90 -0.38 -5.57 13.13
CA LEU A 90 -0.84 -6.78 12.46
C LEU A 90 -2.38 -6.81 12.39
N CYS A 91 -2.93 -7.14 11.22
CA CYS A 91 -4.38 -7.14 10.99
C CYS A 91 -5.09 -8.40 11.52
N SER A 92 -4.45 -9.57 11.47
CA SER A 92 -5.01 -10.83 11.97
C SER A 92 -3.91 -11.87 12.15
N THR A 93 -4.08 -12.79 13.10
CA THR A 93 -3.21 -13.96 13.30
C THR A 93 -3.25 -14.93 12.11
N LYS A 94 -4.37 -14.98 11.36
CA LYS A 94 -4.54 -15.84 10.17
C LYS A 94 -3.51 -15.52 9.08
N VAL A 95 -3.06 -14.27 9.02
CA VAL A 95 -2.08 -13.77 8.04
C VAL A 95 -0.64 -14.19 8.37
N LEU A 96 -0.40 -14.78 9.56
CA LEU A 96 0.91 -15.33 9.90
C LEU A 96 1.09 -16.78 9.48
N LYS A 97 0.00 -17.55 9.33
CA LYS A 97 0.07 -18.94 8.90
C LYS A 97 0.57 -18.97 7.44
N ASN A 98 1.70 -19.64 7.20
CA ASN A 98 2.21 -19.88 5.86
C ASN A 98 1.24 -20.85 5.16
N SER A 99 0.72 -20.50 3.99
CA SER A 99 0.03 -21.47 3.15
C SER A 99 1.07 -22.51 2.71
N LYS A 100 0.93 -23.74 3.21
CA LYS A 100 1.72 -24.88 2.72
C LYS A 100 1.50 -24.99 1.21
N LYS A 101 2.60 -25.11 0.44
CA LYS A 101 2.75 -25.06 -1.05
C LYS A 101 3.04 -23.66 -1.63
N GLY A 102 4.32 -23.37 -1.93
CA GLY A 102 4.76 -22.29 -2.85
C GLY A 102 4.90 -20.86 -2.31
N SER A 103 4.79 -20.66 -0.99
CA SER A 103 5.04 -19.44 -0.17
C SER A 103 5.26 -18.08 -0.88
N LYS A 104 4.19 -17.51 -1.45
CA LYS A 104 4.07 -16.05 -1.53
C LYS A 104 3.70 -15.55 -0.13
N THR A 105 4.59 -14.80 0.51
CA THR A 105 4.25 -14.13 1.78
C THR A 105 2.96 -13.32 1.62
N ASN A 106 2.06 -13.36 2.61
CA ASN A 106 0.80 -12.61 2.56
C ASN A 106 1.06 -11.12 2.27
N PHE A 107 0.45 -10.59 1.22
CA PHE A 107 0.81 -9.30 0.62
C PHE A 107 0.70 -8.12 1.59
N CYS A 108 -0.23 -8.18 2.54
CA CYS A 108 -0.43 -7.12 3.52
C CYS A 108 0.72 -6.98 4.52
N ARG A 109 1.58 -8.00 4.67
CA ARG A 109 2.78 -7.93 5.50
C ARG A 109 3.97 -7.26 4.80
N VAL A 110 3.85 -6.96 3.51
CA VAL A 110 4.87 -6.23 2.76
C VAL A 110 4.63 -4.73 2.94
N SER A 111 5.69 -3.99 3.27
CA SER A 111 5.62 -2.52 3.38
C SER A 111 5.24 -1.88 2.06
N LEU A 112 4.36 -0.88 2.10
CA LEU A 112 3.94 -0.10 0.92
C LEU A 112 5.13 0.48 0.14
N LEU A 113 6.24 0.80 0.82
CA LEU A 113 7.47 1.30 0.18
C LEU A 113 8.18 0.23 -0.66
N LYS A 114 8.00 -1.04 -0.31
CA LYS A 114 8.62 -2.19 -0.99
C LYS A 114 7.66 -2.87 -1.97
N LYS A 115 6.41 -2.42 -2.04
CA LYS A 115 5.44 -2.95 -2.99
C LYS A 115 5.66 -2.35 -4.37
N ASN A 116 5.54 -3.20 -5.39
CA ASN A 116 5.51 -2.77 -6.79
C ASN A 116 4.14 -2.17 -7.11
N LEU A 117 4.04 -1.43 -8.22
CA LEU A 117 2.77 -0.84 -8.68
C LEU A 117 1.64 -1.88 -8.78
N ASN A 118 1.97 -3.08 -9.28
CA ASN A 118 1.01 -4.18 -9.46
C ASN A 118 0.52 -4.76 -8.12
N THR A 119 1.31 -4.67 -7.05
CA THR A 119 0.96 -5.24 -5.73
C THR A 119 0.47 -4.19 -4.73
N PHE A 120 0.60 -2.90 -5.08
CA PHE A 120 0.31 -1.78 -4.19
C PHE A 120 -1.14 -1.78 -3.71
N PHE A 121 -2.09 -2.00 -4.62
CA PHE A 121 -3.53 -2.02 -4.35
C PHE A 121 -4.08 -3.42 -4.06
N LEU A 122 -3.24 -4.47 -4.05
CA LEU A 122 -3.72 -5.82 -3.78
C LEU A 122 -4.21 -5.96 -2.34
N VAL A 123 -5.42 -6.49 -2.22
CA VAL A 123 -6.10 -6.81 -0.98
C VAL A 123 -5.78 -8.25 -0.59
N GLN A 124 -5.52 -8.49 0.70
CA GLN A 124 -5.32 -9.83 1.22
C GLN A 124 -6.66 -10.57 1.31
N ASN A 125 -6.83 -11.67 0.56
CA ASN A 125 -8.07 -12.45 0.54
C ASN A 125 -8.56 -12.91 1.92
N ILE A 126 -7.64 -13.21 2.84
CA ILE A 126 -7.96 -13.74 4.16
C ILE A 126 -8.48 -12.66 5.11
N SER A 127 -8.05 -11.41 4.97
CA SER A 127 -8.31 -10.36 5.96
C SER A 127 -8.89 -9.07 5.41
N GLY A 128 -8.91 -8.87 4.10
CA GLY A 128 -9.25 -7.58 3.49
C GLY A 128 -8.18 -6.50 3.69
N CYS A 129 -7.05 -6.83 4.34
CA CYS A 129 -6.01 -5.86 4.62
C CYS A 129 -5.14 -5.63 3.37
N VAL A 130 -4.83 -4.37 3.07
CA VAL A 130 -3.87 -4.00 2.02
C VAL A 130 -2.46 -3.89 2.60
N CYS A 131 -2.30 -3.32 3.79
CA CYS A 131 -1.01 -3.20 4.47
C CYS A 131 -1.18 -3.13 5.99
N CYS A 132 -0.49 -4.01 6.72
CA CYS A 132 -0.45 -4.01 8.19
C CYS A 132 0.94 -3.71 8.77
N THR A 133 1.91 -3.36 7.92
CA THR A 133 3.19 -2.83 8.40
C THR A 133 3.06 -1.32 8.54
N GLY A 134 3.44 -0.78 9.70
CA GLY A 134 3.31 0.64 10.03
C GLY A 134 4.21 1.55 9.18
N SER A 135 3.91 1.66 7.89
CA SER A 135 4.61 2.51 6.93
C SER A 135 3.99 3.92 6.95
N PHE A 136 4.79 4.96 6.70
CA PHE A 136 4.33 6.36 6.65
C PHE A 136 3.70 6.89 7.95
N ASN A 137 4.28 6.57 9.10
CA ASN A 137 3.79 6.99 10.42
C ASN A 137 2.37 6.50 10.76
N LEU A 138 1.87 5.50 10.02
CA LEU A 138 0.58 4.90 10.28
C LEU A 138 0.69 3.83 11.37
N ASN A 139 0.00 4.05 12.48
CA ASN A 139 -0.09 3.12 13.61
C ASN A 139 -1.28 2.13 13.49
N LEU A 140 -1.82 1.99 12.27
CA LEU A 140 -3.03 1.24 11.95
C LEU A 140 -2.84 0.50 10.62
N PRO A 141 -3.48 -0.68 10.44
CA PRO A 141 -3.58 -1.31 9.13
C PRO A 141 -4.41 -0.46 8.17
N ILE A 142 -4.20 -0.70 6.88
CA ILE A 142 -4.98 -0.11 5.79
C ILE A 142 -5.89 -1.20 5.22
N TRP A 143 -7.18 -0.92 5.18
CA TRP A 143 -8.23 -1.84 4.74
C TRP A 143 -8.64 -1.58 3.28
N TRP A 144 -9.34 -2.53 2.67
CA TRP A 144 -9.73 -2.53 1.25
C TRP A 144 -10.61 -1.33 0.84
N ASP A 145 -11.41 -0.82 1.76
CA ASP A 145 -12.31 0.33 1.54
C ASP A 145 -11.60 1.69 1.68
N GLN A 146 -10.32 1.71 2.09
CA GLN A 146 -9.55 2.94 2.31
C GLN A 146 -8.72 3.36 1.09
N ILE A 147 -9.32 3.28 -0.10
CA ILE A 147 -8.64 3.51 -1.39
C ILE A 147 -8.09 4.94 -1.49
N GLU A 148 -8.82 5.94 -1.03
CA GLU A 148 -8.36 7.33 -1.01
C GLU A 148 -7.06 7.53 -0.22
N LYS A 149 -6.94 6.82 0.91
CA LYS A 149 -5.74 6.84 1.75
C LYS A 149 -4.55 6.27 0.99
N LEU A 150 -4.76 5.18 0.24
CA LEU A 150 -3.73 4.60 -0.61
C LEU A 150 -3.30 5.55 -1.73
N PHE A 151 -4.23 6.27 -2.37
CA PHE A 151 -3.90 7.27 -3.38
C PHE A 151 -3.08 8.43 -2.81
N LYS A 152 -3.44 8.95 -1.62
CA LYS A 152 -2.67 10.00 -0.92
C LYS A 152 -1.23 9.53 -0.63
N ILE A 153 -1.07 8.29 -0.13
CA ILE A 153 0.24 7.71 0.14
C ILE A 153 1.05 7.54 -1.16
N SER A 154 0.42 7.01 -2.22
CA SER A 154 1.02 6.84 -3.55
C SER A 154 1.59 8.16 -4.10
N LYS A 155 0.83 9.25 -4.03
CA LYS A 155 1.29 10.59 -4.45
C LYS A 155 2.49 11.05 -3.63
N ASN A 156 2.47 10.85 -2.30
CA ASN A 156 3.56 11.22 -1.41
C ASN A 156 4.86 10.43 -1.68
N ILE A 157 4.74 9.15 -2.04
CA ILE A 157 5.89 8.32 -2.44
C ILE A 157 6.53 8.89 -3.70
N LYS A 158 5.73 9.16 -4.74
CA LYS A 158 6.23 9.72 -6.01
C LYS A 158 6.86 11.09 -5.83
N LYS A 159 6.28 11.94 -4.97
CA LYS A 159 6.84 13.26 -4.63
C LYS A 159 8.20 13.10 -3.95
N LYS A 160 8.34 12.21 -2.96
CA LYS A 160 9.62 11.95 -2.29
C LYS A 160 10.68 11.41 -3.26
N SER A 161 10.34 10.45 -4.13
CA SER A 161 11.30 9.93 -5.12
C SER A 161 11.78 11.03 -6.08
N PHE A 162 10.89 11.92 -6.49
CA PHE A 162 11.24 13.07 -7.34
C PHE A 162 12.19 14.05 -6.63
N PHE A 163 11.88 14.41 -5.38
CA PHE A 163 12.71 15.30 -4.57
C PHE A 163 14.11 14.73 -4.29
N LEU A 164 14.20 13.44 -3.94
CA LEU A 164 15.48 12.75 -3.74
C LEU A 164 16.34 12.79 -5.00
N CYS A 165 15.76 12.47 -6.18
CA CYS A 165 16.49 12.60 -7.44
C CYS A 165 16.99 14.03 -7.66
N SER A 166 16.15 15.05 -7.47
CA SER A 166 16.56 16.46 -7.63
C SER A 166 17.70 16.87 -6.68
N PHE A 167 17.69 16.37 -5.44
CA PHE A 167 18.72 16.66 -4.45
C PHE A 167 20.05 16.00 -4.79
N TYR A 168 20.03 14.74 -5.26
CA TYR A 168 21.24 14.08 -5.75
C TYR A 168 21.80 14.74 -7.01
N PHE A 169 20.95 15.19 -7.94
CA PHE A 169 21.40 15.95 -9.12
C PHE A 169 22.01 17.30 -8.74
N ASN A 170 21.37 18.05 -7.85
CA ASN A 170 21.87 19.35 -7.40
C ASN A 170 23.14 19.21 -6.52
N GLY A 171 23.20 18.20 -5.64
CA GLY A 171 24.38 17.93 -4.81
C GLY A 171 25.58 17.46 -5.63
N ALA A 172 25.36 16.61 -6.63
CA ALA A 172 26.40 16.23 -7.59
C ALA A 172 26.89 17.43 -8.40
N ALA A 173 25.98 18.29 -8.87
CA ALA A 173 26.34 19.52 -9.59
C ALA A 173 27.18 20.48 -8.73
N VAL A 174 26.80 20.71 -7.46
CA VAL A 174 27.53 21.59 -6.54
C VAL A 174 28.91 21.01 -6.17
N HIS A 175 29.02 19.69 -5.96
CA HIS A 175 30.30 19.03 -5.72
C HIS A 175 31.21 19.08 -6.95
N PHE A 176 30.64 19.03 -8.16
CA PHE A 176 31.39 19.20 -9.42
C PHE A 176 31.86 20.64 -9.61
N TRP A 177 31.08 21.63 -9.14
CA TRP A 177 31.41 23.05 -9.27
C TRP A 177 32.48 23.53 -8.28
N LYS A 178 32.53 22.95 -7.06
CA LYS A 178 33.58 23.26 -6.07
C LYS A 178 34.94 22.65 -6.40
N LYS A 179 35.01 21.59 -7.23
CA LYS A 179 36.27 21.03 -7.74
C LYS A 179 36.73 21.80 -8.98
N LYS A 180 37.02 23.09 -8.81
CA LYS A 180 37.66 23.93 -9.83
C LYS A 180 39.15 23.63 -9.86
N ASN A 181 39.49 22.59 -10.61
CA ASN A 181 40.67 22.45 -11.44
C ASN A 181 40.64 21.01 -11.92
N TRP A 182 40.54 20.81 -13.24
CA TRP A 182 41.06 19.70 -14.04
C TRP A 182 40.24 19.54 -15.33
N VAL A 183 40.84 20.01 -16.44
CA VAL A 183 40.67 19.59 -17.84
C VAL A 183 39.22 19.53 -18.36
N PHE A 184 38.74 20.68 -18.87
CA PHE A 184 37.35 20.90 -19.29
C PHE A 184 36.96 20.30 -20.66
N LEU A 185 37.79 19.52 -21.35
CA LEU A 185 37.50 19.13 -22.75
C LEU A 185 37.43 17.62 -23.06
N LYS A 186 37.80 16.72 -22.13
CA LYS A 186 37.68 15.26 -22.35
C LYS A 186 36.61 14.56 -21.51
N THR A 187 36.14 15.16 -20.43
CA THR A 187 35.18 14.55 -19.48
C THR A 187 33.72 14.65 -19.91
N HIS A 188 33.38 15.58 -20.81
CA HIS A 188 32.01 15.77 -21.29
C HIS A 188 31.49 14.59 -22.14
N LYS A 189 32.37 13.90 -22.89
CA LYS A 189 32.01 12.68 -23.62
C LYS A 189 31.80 11.49 -22.68
N PHE A 190 32.60 11.37 -21.63
CA PHE A 190 32.47 10.29 -20.64
C PHE A 190 31.21 10.45 -19.77
N PHE A 191 30.90 11.67 -19.33
CA PHE A 191 29.65 11.93 -18.60
C PHE A 191 28.42 11.73 -19.48
N ARG A 192 28.47 12.15 -20.75
CA ARG A 192 27.36 11.91 -21.70
C ARG A 192 27.20 10.41 -21.99
N PHE A 193 28.30 9.64 -22.03
CA PHE A 193 28.28 8.18 -22.20
C PHE A 193 27.73 7.45 -20.97
N VAL A 194 28.15 7.83 -19.76
CA VAL A 194 27.62 7.26 -18.51
C VAL A 194 26.16 7.64 -18.31
N PHE A 195 25.76 8.86 -18.67
CA PHE A 195 24.37 9.31 -18.64
C PHE A 195 23.50 8.56 -19.66
N TYR A 196 24.01 8.34 -20.88
CA TYR A 196 23.36 7.50 -21.89
C TYR A 196 23.27 6.03 -21.47
N LEU A 197 24.30 5.46 -20.84
CA LEU A 197 24.28 4.10 -20.32
C LEU A 197 23.28 3.95 -19.17
N LYS A 198 23.21 4.91 -18.25
CA LYS A 198 22.29 4.85 -17.10
C LYS A 198 20.83 5.09 -17.52
N ILE A 199 20.60 5.99 -18.48
CA ILE A 199 19.29 6.16 -19.11
C ILE A 199 18.92 4.91 -19.91
N ASN A 200 19.85 4.33 -20.69
CA ASN A 200 19.58 3.11 -21.45
C ASN A 200 19.37 1.90 -20.55
N ILE A 201 20.05 1.76 -19.41
CA ILE A 201 19.80 0.67 -18.44
C ILE A 201 18.44 0.85 -17.74
N LEU A 202 18.06 2.09 -17.42
CA LEU A 202 16.72 2.40 -16.92
C LEU A 202 15.64 2.16 -17.99
N TRP A 203 15.92 2.47 -19.25
CA TRP A 203 15.01 2.24 -20.38
C TRP A 203 14.92 0.75 -20.74
N PHE A 204 16.03 0.00 -20.72
CA PHE A 204 16.07 -1.45 -20.92
C PHE A 204 15.32 -2.19 -19.80
N ASN A 205 15.47 -1.78 -18.54
CA ASN A 205 14.72 -2.38 -17.44
C ASN A 205 13.22 -2.04 -17.50
N VAL A 206 12.85 -0.85 -17.99
CA VAL A 206 11.44 -0.47 -18.24
C VAL A 206 10.84 -1.25 -19.42
N ILE A 207 11.65 -1.59 -20.44
CA ILE A 207 11.23 -2.42 -21.58
C ILE A 207 11.17 -3.91 -21.19
N ASN A 208 12.13 -4.42 -20.42
CA ASN A 208 12.13 -5.82 -19.95
C ASN A 208 11.00 -6.12 -18.95
N LEU A 209 10.53 -5.12 -18.19
CA LEU A 209 9.34 -5.25 -17.34
C LEU A 209 8.03 -5.31 -18.15
N LYS A 210 8.03 -4.95 -19.44
CA LYS A 210 6.88 -5.13 -20.33
C LYS A 210 6.88 -6.48 -21.07
N THR A 211 8.01 -7.18 -21.15
CA THR A 211 8.14 -8.41 -21.94
C THR A 211 8.04 -9.71 -21.14
N GLN A 212 8.06 -9.67 -19.80
CA GLN A 212 8.04 -10.90 -18.98
C GLN A 212 6.69 -11.63 -18.87
N ASN A 213 5.66 -11.28 -19.65
CA ASN A 213 4.36 -11.99 -19.59
C ASN A 213 3.83 -12.50 -20.94
N TRP A 214 4.63 -12.54 -22.00
CA TRP A 214 4.12 -12.82 -23.35
C TRP A 214 4.97 -13.90 -24.06
N ASN A 215 4.67 -15.17 -23.81
CA ASN A 215 5.12 -16.29 -24.64
C ASN A 215 4.39 -16.22 -26.00
N PHE A 216 4.99 -15.54 -26.97
CA PHE A 216 4.55 -15.53 -28.35
C PHE A 216 5.77 -15.56 -29.26
N ASN A 217 5.65 -16.25 -30.39
CA ASN A 217 6.75 -16.49 -31.32
C ASN A 217 7.21 -15.15 -31.96
N LYS A 218 8.50 -15.02 -32.30
CA LYS A 218 9.14 -13.74 -32.68
C LYS A 218 8.41 -13.02 -33.82
N ASN A 219 7.90 -13.76 -34.81
CA ASN A 219 7.18 -13.23 -35.97
C ASN A 219 5.77 -12.69 -35.64
N GLU A 220 5.10 -13.22 -34.60
CA GLU A 220 3.78 -12.71 -34.17
C GLU A 220 3.91 -11.42 -33.37
N ARG A 221 5.03 -11.26 -32.63
CA ARG A 221 5.35 -10.03 -31.89
C ARG A 221 5.54 -8.85 -32.84
N GLU A 222 6.24 -9.05 -33.96
CA GLU A 222 6.45 -8.00 -34.96
C GLU A 222 5.16 -7.60 -35.67
N LYS A 223 4.31 -8.56 -36.05
CA LYS A 223 2.99 -8.28 -36.65
C LYS A 223 2.08 -7.50 -35.69
N LYS A 224 2.01 -7.88 -34.41
CA LYS A 224 1.20 -7.16 -33.40
C LYS A 224 1.77 -5.79 -33.05
N MET A 225 3.10 -5.64 -32.96
CA MET A 225 3.73 -4.34 -32.74
C MET A 225 3.46 -3.38 -33.90
N ASN A 226 3.56 -3.85 -35.15
CA ASN A 226 3.22 -3.04 -36.31
C ASN A 226 1.74 -2.65 -36.34
N PHE A 227 0.83 -3.55 -35.94
CA PHE A 227 -0.60 -3.25 -35.79
C PHE A 227 -0.87 -2.20 -34.71
N LEU A 228 -0.22 -2.29 -33.55
CA LEU A 228 -0.38 -1.32 -32.45
C LEU A 228 0.22 0.05 -32.79
N ILE A 229 1.36 0.08 -33.48
CA ILE A 229 1.99 1.32 -33.96
C ILE A 229 1.10 1.99 -35.01
N PHE A 230 0.50 1.22 -35.92
CA PHE A 230 -0.45 1.72 -36.91
C PHE A 230 -1.71 2.31 -36.26
N ASN A 231 -2.30 1.59 -35.29
CA ASN A 231 -3.49 2.07 -34.58
C ASN A 231 -3.20 3.30 -33.70
N TRP A 232 -2.01 3.38 -33.11
CA TRP A 232 -1.60 4.55 -32.33
C TRP A 232 -1.39 5.78 -33.22
N LYS A 233 -0.72 5.63 -34.37
CA LYS A 233 -0.58 6.72 -35.36
C LYS A 233 -1.95 7.22 -35.83
N ASN A 234 -2.88 6.33 -36.13
CA ASN A 234 -4.23 6.71 -36.58
C ASN A 234 -5.05 7.40 -35.48
N ASN A 235 -4.97 6.95 -34.23
CA ASN A 235 -5.65 7.61 -33.11
C ASN A 235 -5.02 8.96 -32.74
N PHE A 236 -3.70 9.09 -32.89
CA PHE A 236 -2.99 10.35 -32.68
C PHE A 236 -3.36 11.39 -33.75
N LEU A 237 -3.43 10.97 -35.02
CA LEU A 237 -3.88 11.81 -36.14
C LEU A 237 -5.36 12.23 -35.98
N LYS A 238 -6.25 11.31 -35.58
CA LYS A 238 -7.66 11.62 -35.29
C LYS A 238 -7.83 12.63 -34.13
N LYS A 239 -7.01 12.55 -33.08
CA LYS A 239 -7.00 13.54 -31.98
C LYS A 239 -6.47 14.90 -32.42
N LYS A 240 -5.46 14.94 -33.30
CA LYS A 240 -4.90 16.19 -33.81
C LYS A 240 -5.87 16.92 -34.76
N LEU A 241 -6.67 16.19 -35.53
CA LEU A 241 -7.74 16.74 -36.37
C LEU A 241 -8.93 17.26 -35.54
N LYS A 242 -9.36 16.54 -34.49
CA LYS A 242 -10.41 17.03 -33.57
C LYS A 242 -10.01 18.33 -32.85
N ASN A 243 -8.74 18.45 -32.45
CA ASN A 243 -8.26 19.68 -31.81
C ASN A 243 -8.13 20.85 -32.78
N LYS A 244 -7.86 20.64 -34.08
CA LYS A 244 -7.88 21.72 -35.08
C LYS A 244 -9.31 22.21 -35.36
N ASN A 245 -10.29 21.31 -35.46
CA ASN A 245 -11.68 21.71 -35.70
C ASN A 245 -12.32 22.42 -34.49
N GLN A 246 -11.91 22.12 -33.26
CA GLN A 246 -12.36 22.86 -32.08
C GLN A 246 -11.78 24.28 -31.94
N ILE A 247 -10.65 24.56 -32.60
CA ILE A 247 -10.04 25.90 -32.61
C ILE A 247 -10.73 26.78 -33.65
N PHE A 248 -11.19 26.21 -34.78
CA PHE A 248 -11.89 26.95 -35.83
C PHE A 248 -13.33 27.40 -35.47
N PHE A 249 -14.03 26.66 -34.60
CA PHE A 249 -15.39 27.02 -34.13
C PHE A 249 -15.41 27.98 -32.91
N LYS A 250 -14.26 28.48 -32.46
CA LYS A 250 -14.16 29.48 -31.39
C LYS A 250 -13.73 30.87 -31.86
N THR A 251 -13.59 31.06 -33.18
CA THR A 251 -13.14 32.31 -33.81
C THR A 251 -14.05 32.79 -34.93
N ILE A 252 -15.32 32.39 -34.92
CA ILE A 252 -16.43 32.97 -35.68
C ILE A 252 -17.54 33.22 -34.66
#